data_AF-A0AAU3QAY2-F1
#
_entry.id   AF-A0AAU3QAY2-F1
#
_cell.length_a   1.000
_cell.length_b   1.000
_cell.length_c   1.000
_cell.angle_alpha   90.00
_cell.angle_beta   90.00
_cell.angle_gamma   90.00
#
_symmetry.space_group_name_H-M   'P 1'
#
loop_
_entity.id
_entity.type
_entity.pdbx_description
1 polymer ?
#
loop_
_entity_poly.entity_id
_entity_poly.type
_entity_poly.pdbx_seq_one_letter_code
_entity_poly.pdbx_strand_id
1 'polypeptide(L)'
;MLNDRAGSITPPGSRCRDGGFRLLDGPRDHAVHTLTTRSPTAFWARLTELLDTDTRPPPARDDHQARATARTSGDALPEDLSQVWEGLGDDARLRADYRRHTPFPTAALAFAPEGHAPQERWRAPNGQLDRSAARRSVLTAAALRGYSFTDLLAELPSHGGTWTGLANAYHRYGSHIHRALRRDWNNACAWTSRNAPEFLSHAHKNIEHTGGTTRATKHTGSQRRWLAAAIAWTDATWPNSSKRWTAHAALQALAHASVLNSALHCGTPTVEFGNRSLSLMAGGMPETTLWQILREIRDLPGAPILLIRAATGYLADRYALTTPTIADSPIYRRPTGTLTASTVLATLLRASPTSRRAYTSGSIPK
;
A
#
# COMPACT_ATOMS: atom_id res chain seq x y z
N MET A 1 13.04 -10.23 13.15
CA MET A 1 12.14 -9.06 13.23
C MET A 1 10.98 -9.29 12.28
N LEU A 2 9.74 -9.18 12.76
CA LEU A 2 8.50 -9.45 11.98
C LEU A 2 8.18 -8.40 10.90
N ASN A 3 8.98 -7.34 10.79
CA ASN A 3 8.67 -6.16 9.97
C ASN A 3 9.01 -6.31 8.47
N ASP A 4 9.94 -7.20 8.11
CA ASP A 4 10.37 -7.33 6.71
C ASP A 4 9.32 -8.02 5.81
N ARG A 5 8.32 -8.67 6.42
CA ARG A 5 7.27 -9.42 5.71
C ARG A 5 5.95 -8.69 5.56
N ALA A 6 5.66 -7.69 6.40
CA ALA A 6 4.28 -7.23 6.60
C ALA A 6 3.98 -5.78 6.14
N GLY A 7 5.00 -4.98 5.80
CA GLY A 7 4.77 -3.63 5.25
C GLY A 7 3.98 -2.69 6.17
N SER A 8 4.07 -2.87 7.48
CA SER A 8 3.29 -2.10 8.46
C SER A 8 3.85 -0.69 8.70
N ILE A 9 2.94 0.28 8.88
CA ILE A 9 3.24 1.62 9.40
C ILE A 9 4.00 1.46 10.72
N THR A 10 5.22 1.98 10.80
CA THR A 10 6.07 1.82 11.98
C THR A 10 5.87 3.00 12.92
N PRO A 11 5.38 2.80 14.16
CA PRO A 11 5.11 3.91 15.07
C PRO A 11 6.41 4.61 15.53
N PRO A 12 6.31 5.87 15.99
CA PRO A 12 7.38 6.51 16.75
C PRO A 12 7.86 5.61 17.90
N GLY A 13 9.16 5.62 18.18
CA GLY A 13 9.81 4.71 19.12
C GLY A 13 10.19 3.35 18.55
N SER A 14 9.84 3.04 17.29
CA SER A 14 10.31 1.82 16.63
C SER A 14 11.79 1.91 16.26
N ARG A 15 12.52 0.80 16.39
CA ARG A 15 13.92 0.75 15.97
C ARG A 15 14.08 0.95 14.46
N CYS A 16 15.05 1.77 14.08
CA CYS A 16 15.42 1.99 12.68
C CYS A 16 16.39 0.92 12.19
N ARG A 17 16.39 0.66 10.88
CA ARG A 17 17.29 -0.31 10.22
C ARG A 17 18.78 0.00 10.44
N ASP A 18 19.10 1.29 10.55
CA ASP A 18 20.47 1.80 10.68
C ASP A 18 20.87 2.08 12.15
N GLY A 19 20.03 1.70 13.11
CA GLY A 19 20.20 2.00 14.53
C GLY A 19 19.36 3.21 14.97
N GLY A 20 19.19 3.37 16.29
CA GLY A 20 18.34 4.41 16.87
C GLY A 20 16.83 4.11 16.77
N PHE A 21 16.02 5.10 17.09
CA PHE A 21 14.56 5.01 17.16
C PHE A 21 13.90 6.06 16.27
N ARG A 22 12.77 5.71 15.65
CA ARG A 22 11.93 6.66 14.91
C ARG A 22 11.41 7.71 15.89
N LEU A 23 11.51 8.98 15.53
CA LEU A 23 10.99 10.08 16.34
C LEU A 23 9.60 10.48 15.84
N LEU A 24 8.76 10.98 16.74
CA LEU A 24 7.51 11.63 16.38
C LEU A 24 7.86 13.01 15.80
N ASP A 25 7.28 13.34 14.66
CA ASP A 25 7.35 14.70 14.14
C ASP A 25 6.30 15.57 14.83
N GLY A 26 6.77 16.64 15.49
CA GLY A 26 5.95 17.54 16.30
C GLY A 26 5.57 17.04 17.70
N PRO A 27 4.79 17.84 18.44
CA PRO A 27 4.42 17.53 19.83
C PRO A 27 3.49 16.31 19.93
N ARG A 28 3.67 15.52 20.99
CA ARG A 28 2.80 14.37 21.31
C ARG A 28 1.33 14.76 21.36
N ASP A 29 1.02 15.90 21.96
CA ASP A 29 -0.36 16.36 22.13
C ASP A 29 -1.02 16.65 20.77
N HIS A 30 -0.24 17.12 19.80
CA HIS A 30 -0.70 17.33 18.43
C HIS A 30 -1.04 16.01 17.74
N ALA A 31 -0.21 14.97 17.94
CA ALA A 31 -0.48 13.63 17.41
C ALA A 31 -1.72 13.01 18.06
N VAL A 32 -1.88 13.15 19.38
CA VAL A 32 -3.08 12.70 20.11
C VAL A 32 -4.31 13.44 19.60
N HIS A 33 -4.25 14.77 19.51
CA HIS A 33 -5.34 15.58 18.98
C HIS A 33 -5.72 15.16 17.55
N THR A 34 -4.74 14.95 16.67
CA THR A 34 -4.97 14.52 15.29
C THR A 34 -5.60 13.12 15.20
N LEU A 35 -5.21 12.19 16.07
CA LEU A 35 -5.76 10.83 16.10
C LEU A 35 -7.15 10.76 16.74
N THR A 36 -7.45 11.66 17.68
CA THR A 36 -8.71 11.63 18.46
C THR A 36 -9.76 12.59 17.92
N THR A 37 -9.34 13.65 17.23
CA THR A 37 -10.23 14.66 16.66
C THR A 37 -10.53 14.32 15.23
N ARG A 38 -11.80 14.05 14.95
CA ARG A 38 -12.25 13.72 13.60
C ARG A 38 -12.14 14.92 12.68
N SER A 39 -11.76 14.68 11.44
CA SER A 39 -11.88 15.68 10.38
C SER A 39 -13.34 16.13 10.25
N PRO A 40 -13.60 17.42 10.02
CA PRO A 40 -14.95 17.91 9.81
C PRO A 40 -15.59 17.25 8.58
N THR A 41 -16.92 17.13 8.55
CA THR A 41 -17.66 16.47 7.45
C THR A 41 -17.39 17.11 6.09
N ALA A 42 -17.11 18.41 6.06
CA ALA A 42 -16.74 19.16 4.85
C ALA A 42 -15.25 19.04 4.45
N PHE A 43 -14.43 18.27 5.18
CA PHE A 43 -12.99 18.16 4.95
C PHE A 43 -12.65 17.80 3.50
N TRP A 44 -13.27 16.74 2.96
CA TRP A 44 -13.00 16.30 1.59
C TRP A 44 -13.47 17.31 0.54
N ALA A 45 -14.60 17.99 0.77
CA ALA A 45 -15.09 19.03 -0.13
C ALA A 45 -14.11 20.21 -0.18
N ARG A 46 -13.68 20.70 0.98
CA ARG A 46 -12.69 21.79 1.09
C ARG A 46 -11.33 21.40 0.55
N LEU A 47 -10.87 20.17 0.82
CA LEU A 47 -9.59 19.69 0.29
C LEU A 47 -9.64 19.57 -1.23
N THR A 48 -10.75 19.08 -1.78
CA THR A 48 -10.93 19.02 -3.23
C THR A 48 -10.95 20.43 -3.83
N GLU A 49 -11.69 21.37 -3.24
CA GLU A 49 -11.73 22.77 -3.67
C GLU A 49 -10.34 23.43 -3.65
N LEU A 50 -9.55 23.20 -2.59
CA LEU A 50 -8.18 23.68 -2.49
C LEU A 50 -7.26 23.06 -3.55
N LEU A 51 -7.46 21.78 -3.88
CA LEU A 51 -6.68 21.07 -4.90
C LEU A 51 -7.14 21.35 -6.34
N ASP A 52 -8.35 21.88 -6.54
CA ASP A 52 -8.95 22.21 -7.84
C ASP A 52 -8.48 23.58 -8.36
N THR A 53 -7.60 24.27 -7.64
CA THR A 53 -6.87 25.44 -8.16
C THR A 53 -5.61 24.95 -8.90
N ASP A 54 -5.60 25.12 -10.23
CA ASP A 54 -4.48 24.87 -11.17
C ASP A 54 -4.18 23.43 -11.65
N THR A 55 -5.20 22.65 -12.01
CA THR A 55 -5.00 21.54 -12.97
C THR A 55 -5.69 21.80 -14.31
N ARG A 56 -5.20 22.81 -15.04
CA ARG A 56 -5.41 22.86 -16.50
C ARG A 56 -4.55 21.75 -17.12
N PRO A 57 -5.13 20.73 -17.78
CA PRO A 57 -4.31 19.76 -18.49
C PRO A 57 -3.51 20.50 -19.58
N PRO A 58 -2.18 20.29 -19.69
CA PRO A 58 -1.42 20.88 -20.77
C PRO A 58 -1.99 20.38 -22.11
N PRO A 59 -2.00 21.20 -23.17
CA PRO A 59 -2.45 20.76 -24.48
C PRO A 59 -1.64 19.54 -24.90
N ALA A 60 -2.35 18.51 -25.38
CA ALA A 60 -1.74 17.28 -25.87
C ALA A 60 -0.68 17.64 -26.93
N ARG A 61 0.59 17.42 -26.59
CA ARG A 61 1.68 17.41 -27.56
C ARG A 61 1.70 16.04 -28.21
N ASP A 62 1.63 16.00 -29.53
CA ASP A 62 1.71 14.82 -30.40
C ASP A 62 3.08 14.09 -30.36
N ASP A 63 3.85 14.25 -29.28
CA ASP A 63 5.15 13.58 -29.09
C ASP A 63 5.00 12.12 -28.60
N HIS A 64 3.76 11.64 -28.44
CA HIS A 64 3.48 10.31 -27.89
C HIS A 64 3.72 9.16 -28.87
N GLN A 65 3.82 9.40 -30.18
CA GLN A 65 4.15 8.35 -31.16
C GLN A 65 5.65 8.11 -31.31
N ALA A 66 6.50 9.12 -31.16
CA ALA A 66 7.96 8.96 -31.26
C ALA A 66 8.59 8.29 -30.01
N ARG A 67 7.92 8.37 -28.84
CA ARG A 67 8.36 7.67 -27.61
C ARG A 67 7.76 6.27 -27.45
N ALA A 68 6.79 5.88 -28.28
CA ALA A 68 6.16 4.56 -28.21
C ALA A 68 7.04 3.44 -28.79
N THR A 69 7.99 3.75 -29.68
CA THR A 69 8.92 2.76 -30.25
C THR A 69 10.13 2.45 -29.37
N ALA A 70 10.39 3.25 -28.32
CA ALA A 70 11.48 3.00 -27.37
C ALA A 70 11.04 2.32 -26.05
N ARG A 71 9.74 2.02 -25.87
CA ARG A 71 9.17 1.47 -24.63
C ARG A 71 8.79 -0.01 -24.67
N THR A 72 9.15 -0.72 -25.74
CA THR A 72 8.75 -2.13 -25.94
C THR A 72 9.79 -3.14 -25.41
N SER A 73 10.70 -2.74 -24.52
CA SER A 73 11.64 -3.68 -23.90
C SER A 73 11.98 -3.23 -22.48
N GLY A 74 11.27 -3.75 -21.48
CA GLY A 74 11.67 -3.55 -20.08
C GLY A 74 10.59 -3.65 -19.00
N ASP A 75 9.46 -4.32 -19.25
CA ASP A 75 8.36 -4.38 -18.27
C ASP A 75 8.05 -5.80 -17.76
N ALA A 76 9.12 -6.57 -17.54
CA ALA A 76 9.09 -7.75 -16.70
C ALA A 76 10.22 -7.61 -15.68
N LEU A 77 9.97 -8.01 -14.42
CA LEU A 77 11.07 -8.42 -13.54
C LEU A 77 12.01 -9.30 -14.37
N PRO A 78 13.34 -9.09 -14.36
CA PRO A 78 14.24 -9.95 -15.11
C PRO A 78 13.93 -11.40 -14.75
N GLU A 79 13.40 -12.18 -15.71
CA GLU A 79 13.20 -13.63 -15.52
C GLU A 79 14.55 -14.29 -15.18
N ASP A 80 15.63 -13.67 -15.63
CA ASP A 80 17.00 -14.01 -15.30
C ASP A 80 17.66 -12.95 -14.39
N LEU A 81 17.93 -13.36 -13.15
CA LEU A 81 18.65 -12.59 -12.14
C LEU A 81 20.10 -12.25 -12.53
N SER A 82 20.62 -12.81 -13.63
CA SER A 82 21.93 -12.45 -14.22
C SER A 82 21.93 -11.04 -14.85
N GLN A 83 20.77 -10.53 -15.28
CA GLN A 83 20.65 -9.27 -16.02
C GLN A 83 20.85 -8.00 -15.16
N VAL A 84 20.93 -8.13 -13.84
CA VAL A 84 21.13 -7.01 -12.91
C VAL A 84 22.61 -6.62 -12.77
N TRP A 85 23.53 -7.43 -13.28
CA TRP A 85 24.97 -7.16 -13.27
C TRP A 85 25.46 -6.73 -14.67
N GLU A 86 26.47 -5.87 -14.71
CA GLU A 86 27.22 -5.47 -15.91
C GLU A 86 28.70 -5.82 -15.73
N GLY A 87 29.42 -6.02 -16.83
CA GLY A 87 30.80 -6.51 -16.80
C GLY A 87 30.88 -8.03 -16.69
N LEU A 88 32.10 -8.57 -16.60
CA LEU A 88 32.39 -10.00 -16.63
C LEU A 88 33.36 -10.37 -15.49
N GLY A 89 33.22 -11.59 -14.98
CA GLY A 89 34.17 -12.16 -14.02
C GLY A 89 34.29 -11.36 -12.72
N ASP A 90 35.52 -11.03 -12.34
CA ASP A 90 35.82 -10.30 -11.09
C ASP A 90 35.49 -8.81 -11.19
N ASP A 91 35.35 -8.28 -12.41
CA ASP A 91 34.97 -6.89 -12.69
C ASP A 91 33.46 -6.70 -12.85
N ALA A 92 32.68 -7.77 -12.67
CA ALA A 92 31.22 -7.68 -12.69
C ALA A 92 30.71 -6.80 -11.53
N ARG A 93 29.87 -5.83 -11.86
CA ARG A 93 29.30 -4.81 -10.95
C ARG A 93 27.79 -4.79 -11.09
N LEU A 94 27.11 -4.39 -10.03
CA LEU A 94 25.68 -4.15 -10.10
C LEU A 94 25.43 -3.02 -11.11
N ARG A 95 24.49 -3.17 -12.05
CA ARG A 95 24.14 -2.12 -13.02
C ARG A 95 23.73 -0.84 -12.31
N ALA A 96 24.04 0.31 -12.92
CA ALA A 96 23.80 1.63 -12.33
C ALA A 96 22.36 1.79 -11.79
N ASP A 97 21.37 1.31 -12.54
CA ASP A 97 19.94 1.39 -12.20
C ASP A 97 19.57 0.70 -10.87
N TYR A 98 20.35 -0.29 -10.45
CA TYR A 98 20.12 -1.07 -9.24
C TYR A 98 21.05 -0.66 -8.09
N ARG A 99 21.98 0.29 -8.31
CA ARG A 99 22.91 0.75 -7.26
C ARG A 99 22.18 1.61 -6.24
N ARG A 100 22.55 1.42 -4.98
CA ARG A 100 22.15 2.33 -3.90
C ARG A 100 23.05 3.55 -3.89
N HIS A 101 22.44 4.72 -3.94
CA HIS A 101 23.13 6.00 -3.74
C HIS A 101 23.20 6.43 -2.27
N THR A 102 22.59 5.66 -1.35
CA THR A 102 22.67 5.98 0.08
C THR A 102 24.08 5.73 0.62
N PRO A 103 24.54 6.54 1.61
CA PRO A 103 25.84 6.36 2.24
C PRO A 103 26.03 4.93 2.75
N PHE A 104 27.28 4.46 2.77
CA PHE A 104 27.62 3.14 3.29
C PHE A 104 27.16 3.01 4.75
N PRO A 105 26.53 1.89 5.18
CA PRO A 105 25.94 1.84 6.52
C PRO A 105 27.01 2.02 7.60
N THR A 106 26.76 2.88 8.58
CA THR A 106 27.75 3.26 9.62
C THR A 106 28.37 2.06 10.32
N ALA A 107 27.56 1.05 10.66
CA ALA A 107 28.06 -0.18 11.29
C ALA A 107 29.05 -0.95 10.40
N ALA A 108 28.82 -0.97 9.08
CA ALA A 108 29.69 -1.64 8.14
C ALA A 108 30.95 -0.81 7.83
N LEU A 109 30.84 0.52 7.82
CA LEU A 109 31.97 1.45 7.76
C LEU A 109 32.85 1.43 9.01
N ALA A 110 32.32 1.10 10.18
CA ALA A 110 33.13 0.91 11.38
C ALA A 110 33.82 -0.46 11.39
N PHE A 111 33.11 -1.49 10.92
CA PHE A 111 33.64 -2.85 10.92
C PHE A 111 34.69 -3.11 9.84
N ALA A 112 34.52 -2.57 8.63
CA ALA A 112 35.42 -2.84 7.51
C ALA A 112 36.88 -2.36 7.76
N PRO A 113 37.12 -1.09 8.12
CA PRO A 113 38.47 -0.60 8.43
C PRO A 113 39.01 -1.10 9.76
N GLU A 114 38.21 -1.02 10.83
CA GLU A 114 38.74 -1.18 12.20
C GLU A 114 38.30 -2.47 12.89
N GLY A 115 37.29 -3.16 12.35
CA GLY A 115 36.73 -4.38 12.97
C GLY A 115 35.72 -4.09 14.10
N HIS A 116 35.39 -2.82 14.34
CA HIS A 116 34.43 -2.43 15.37
C HIS A 116 33.00 -2.84 14.98
N ALA A 117 32.34 -3.59 15.86
CA ALA A 117 30.96 -4.01 15.69
C ALA A 117 30.07 -3.38 16.77
N PRO A 118 28.96 -2.70 16.40
CA PRO A 118 28.04 -2.12 17.38
C PRO A 118 27.55 -3.15 18.40
N GLN A 119 27.34 -2.74 19.65
CA GLN A 119 26.90 -3.63 20.74
C GLN A 119 25.59 -4.37 20.42
N GLU A 120 24.68 -3.71 19.71
CA GLU A 120 23.34 -4.24 19.43
C GLU A 120 23.22 -5.05 18.12
N ARG A 121 24.30 -5.18 17.34
CA ARG A 121 24.26 -5.75 15.97
C ARG A 121 25.12 -6.98 15.82
N TRP A 122 24.70 -7.89 14.94
CA TRP A 122 25.43 -9.11 14.60
C TRP A 122 25.82 -9.89 15.87
N ARG A 123 24.86 -10.10 16.76
CA ARG A 123 25.06 -10.86 17.99
C ARG A 123 24.49 -12.25 17.83
N ALA A 124 25.29 -13.25 18.17
CA ALA A 124 24.82 -14.61 18.37
C ALA A 124 23.97 -14.67 19.67
N PRO A 125 23.17 -15.73 19.87
CA PRO A 125 22.34 -15.88 21.07
C PRO A 125 23.11 -15.80 22.39
N ASN A 126 24.40 -16.14 22.37
CA ASN A 126 25.32 -16.04 23.52
C ASN A 126 25.93 -14.64 23.72
N GLY A 127 25.44 -13.62 23.00
CA GLY A 127 25.92 -12.23 23.11
C GLY A 127 27.26 -11.95 22.42
N GLN A 128 27.92 -12.96 21.84
CA GLN A 128 29.18 -12.78 21.12
C GLN A 128 28.94 -12.21 19.72
N LEU A 129 29.97 -11.55 19.17
CA LEU A 129 29.96 -11.06 17.79
C LEU A 129 29.89 -12.22 16.80
N ASP A 130 28.80 -12.29 16.04
CA ASP A 130 28.69 -13.07 14.83
C ASP A 130 29.48 -12.39 13.71
N ARG A 131 30.77 -12.74 13.63
CA ARG A 131 31.68 -12.27 12.59
C ARG A 131 31.20 -12.63 11.18
N SER A 132 30.47 -13.72 11.00
CA SER A 132 29.96 -14.11 9.68
C SER A 132 28.85 -13.17 9.21
N ALA A 133 27.94 -12.78 10.11
CA ALA A 133 26.93 -11.76 9.82
C ALA A 133 27.57 -10.39 9.56
N ALA A 134 28.62 -10.01 10.30
CA ALA A 134 29.36 -8.77 10.08
C ALA A 134 30.04 -8.74 8.69
N ARG A 135 30.80 -9.79 8.33
CA ARG A 135 31.44 -9.91 7.00
C ARG A 135 30.41 -9.82 5.89
N ARG A 136 29.32 -10.61 5.97
CA ARG A 136 28.25 -10.58 4.97
C ARG A 136 27.62 -9.19 4.86
N SER A 137 27.44 -8.47 5.97
CA SER A 137 26.87 -7.11 5.91
C SER A 137 27.78 -6.12 5.19
N VAL A 138 29.11 -6.21 5.32
CA VAL A 138 30.06 -5.37 4.58
C VAL A 138 30.00 -5.71 3.09
N LEU A 139 30.13 -6.99 2.74
CA LEU A 139 30.14 -7.44 1.35
C LEU A 139 28.84 -7.10 0.61
N THR A 140 27.69 -7.32 1.26
CA THR A 140 26.39 -6.93 0.70
C THR A 140 26.26 -5.42 0.55
N ALA A 141 26.78 -4.62 1.49
CA ALA A 141 26.74 -3.17 1.39
C ALA A 141 27.62 -2.65 0.23
N ALA A 142 28.79 -3.26 0.00
CA ALA A 142 29.67 -2.95 -1.12
C ALA A 142 29.02 -3.32 -2.46
N ALA A 143 28.51 -4.56 -2.58
CA ALA A 143 27.82 -5.04 -3.77
C ALA A 143 26.64 -4.14 -4.17
N LEU A 144 25.80 -3.73 -3.21
CA LEU A 144 24.66 -2.84 -3.47
C LEU A 144 25.08 -1.43 -3.95
N ARG A 145 26.34 -1.03 -3.76
CA ARG A 145 26.88 0.26 -4.22
C ARG A 145 27.68 0.14 -5.52
N GLY A 146 27.70 -1.04 -6.12
CA GLY A 146 28.34 -1.27 -7.41
C GLY A 146 29.83 -1.63 -7.34
N TYR A 147 30.33 -2.05 -6.16
CA TYR A 147 31.67 -2.64 -6.08
C TYR A 147 31.74 -3.93 -6.90
N SER A 148 32.85 -4.12 -7.61
CA SER A 148 33.25 -5.41 -8.17
C SER A 148 34.06 -6.22 -7.15
N PHE A 149 34.40 -7.47 -7.49
CA PHE A 149 35.32 -8.24 -6.65
C PHE A 149 36.73 -7.62 -6.67
N THR A 150 37.16 -7.10 -7.82
CA THR A 150 38.42 -6.36 -7.97
C THR A 150 38.47 -5.13 -7.07
N ASP A 151 37.41 -4.33 -6.99
CA ASP A 151 37.37 -3.17 -6.06
C ASP A 151 37.44 -3.62 -4.61
N LEU A 152 36.71 -4.68 -4.27
CA LEU A 152 36.72 -5.23 -2.92
C LEU A 152 38.14 -5.65 -2.52
N LEU A 153 38.90 -6.25 -3.43
CA LEU A 153 40.30 -6.61 -3.18
C LEU A 153 41.17 -5.38 -3.02
N ALA A 154 40.97 -4.33 -3.82
CA ALA A 154 41.70 -3.07 -3.71
C ALA A 154 41.52 -2.38 -2.34
N GLU A 155 40.37 -2.57 -1.68
CA GLU A 155 40.12 -2.06 -0.33
C GLU A 155 40.86 -2.85 0.77
N LEU A 156 41.37 -4.04 0.49
CA LEU A 156 42.09 -4.84 1.48
C LEU A 156 43.53 -4.34 1.67
N PRO A 157 44.10 -4.44 2.89
CA PRO A 157 45.47 -4.01 3.17
C PRO A 157 46.55 -4.66 2.29
N SER A 158 46.33 -5.90 1.83
CA SER A 158 47.26 -6.59 0.92
C SER A 158 47.38 -5.93 -0.45
N HIS A 159 46.44 -5.04 -0.81
CA HIS A 159 46.43 -4.26 -2.04
C HIS A 159 46.50 -2.75 -1.79
N GLY A 160 46.87 -2.32 -0.57
CA GLY A 160 47.03 -0.91 -0.20
C GLY A 160 45.78 -0.21 0.32
N GLY A 161 44.66 -0.93 0.46
CA GLY A 161 43.43 -0.39 1.05
C GLY A 161 43.40 -0.40 2.57
N THR A 162 42.33 0.15 3.15
CA THR A 162 42.24 0.40 4.61
C THR A 162 41.37 -0.61 5.35
N TRP A 163 40.75 -1.59 4.69
CA TRP A 163 39.76 -2.50 5.27
C TRP A 163 40.41 -3.63 6.10
N THR A 164 41.18 -3.25 7.12
CA THR A 164 41.93 -4.14 8.01
C THR A 164 41.01 -5.01 8.87
N GLY A 165 39.92 -4.44 9.37
CA GLY A 165 38.89 -5.15 10.12
C GLY A 165 38.26 -6.30 9.34
N LEU A 166 37.95 -6.08 8.06
CA LEU A 166 37.44 -7.12 7.17
C LEU A 166 38.50 -8.19 6.91
N ALA A 167 39.74 -7.79 6.61
CA ALA A 167 40.85 -8.72 6.37
C ALA A 167 41.09 -9.63 7.59
N ASN A 168 41.15 -9.05 8.80
CA ASN A 168 41.31 -9.77 10.05
C ASN A 168 40.15 -10.75 10.31
N ALA A 169 38.92 -10.40 9.90
CA ALA A 169 37.78 -11.29 10.03
C ALA A 169 37.89 -12.58 9.18
N TYR A 170 38.77 -12.59 8.18
CA TYR A 170 39.11 -13.78 7.37
C TYR A 170 40.38 -14.50 7.81
N HIS A 171 41.20 -13.92 8.70
CA HIS A 171 42.51 -14.49 9.10
C HIS A 171 42.45 -15.98 9.50
N ARG A 172 41.36 -16.40 10.15
CA ARG A 172 41.13 -17.81 10.56
C ARG A 172 41.18 -18.83 9.42
N TYR A 173 41.03 -18.40 8.17
CA TYR A 173 41.04 -19.29 7.00
C TYR A 173 42.46 -19.54 6.46
N GLY A 174 43.49 -18.88 6.99
CA GLY A 174 44.89 -19.09 6.63
C GLY A 174 45.13 -18.98 5.12
N SER A 175 45.78 -19.99 4.53
CA SER A 175 46.02 -20.05 3.07
C SER A 175 44.76 -20.02 2.21
N HIS A 176 43.58 -20.24 2.79
CA HIS A 176 42.29 -20.26 2.08
C HIS A 176 41.51 -18.93 2.19
N ILE A 177 42.12 -17.85 2.68
CA ILE A 177 41.47 -16.53 2.81
C ILE A 177 40.80 -16.10 1.50
N HIS A 178 41.51 -16.12 0.38
CA HIS A 178 40.98 -15.68 -0.91
C HIS A 178 39.75 -16.51 -1.35
N ARG A 179 39.83 -17.84 -1.20
CA ARG A 179 38.71 -18.76 -1.51
C ARG A 179 37.50 -18.48 -0.61
N ALA A 180 37.73 -18.21 0.68
CA ALA A 180 36.65 -17.92 1.61
C ALA A 180 35.98 -16.57 1.33
N LEU A 181 36.78 -15.55 1.01
CA LEU A 181 36.28 -14.23 0.61
C LEU A 181 35.47 -14.31 -0.68
N ARG A 182 35.98 -14.99 -1.73
CA ARG A 182 35.27 -15.17 -3.00
C ARG A 182 33.92 -15.87 -2.82
N ARG A 183 33.87 -16.91 -1.98
CA ARG A 183 32.61 -17.61 -1.64
C ARG A 183 31.62 -16.68 -0.95
N ASP A 184 32.06 -15.93 0.06
CA ASP A 184 31.18 -15.00 0.78
C ASP A 184 30.73 -13.83 -0.12
N TRP A 185 31.59 -13.38 -1.04
CA TRP A 185 31.26 -12.40 -2.08
C TRP A 185 30.18 -12.94 -3.02
N ASN A 186 30.32 -14.17 -3.52
CA ASN A 186 29.31 -14.81 -4.37
C ASN A 186 27.96 -14.91 -3.64
N ASN A 187 27.97 -15.26 -2.35
CA ASN A 187 26.77 -15.28 -1.54
C ASN A 187 26.15 -13.88 -1.38
N ALA A 188 26.97 -12.85 -1.23
CA ALA A 188 26.52 -11.46 -1.18
C ALA A 188 25.91 -11.03 -2.52
N CYS A 189 26.57 -11.32 -3.66
CA CYS A 189 26.04 -11.07 -5.00
C CYS A 189 24.72 -11.81 -5.25
N ALA A 190 24.63 -13.10 -4.90
CA ALA A 190 23.40 -13.88 -5.05
C ALA A 190 22.26 -13.38 -4.16
N TRP A 191 22.57 -12.87 -2.96
CA TRP A 191 21.59 -12.17 -2.16
C TRP A 191 21.18 -10.84 -2.82
N THR A 192 22.15 -10.06 -3.30
CA THR A 192 21.91 -8.80 -4.00
C THR A 192 21.04 -9.00 -5.23
N SER A 193 21.31 -9.97 -6.12
CA SER A 193 20.47 -10.20 -7.30
C SER A 193 19.02 -10.47 -6.93
N ARG A 194 18.78 -11.24 -5.86
CA ARG A 194 17.43 -11.54 -5.37
C ARG A 194 16.70 -10.34 -4.78
N ASN A 195 17.43 -9.36 -4.23
CA ASN A 195 16.84 -8.24 -3.47
C ASN A 195 16.99 -6.88 -4.18
N ALA A 196 17.85 -6.77 -5.19
CA ALA A 196 18.12 -5.56 -5.95
C ALA A 196 16.85 -4.96 -6.58
N PRO A 197 15.92 -5.76 -7.15
CA PRO A 197 14.64 -5.25 -7.63
C PRO A 197 13.81 -4.57 -6.52
N GLU A 198 13.91 -5.01 -5.25
CA GLU A 198 13.20 -4.38 -4.13
C GLU A 198 13.77 -3.01 -3.74
N PHE A 199 15.01 -2.72 -4.17
CA PHE A 199 15.72 -1.47 -3.91
C PHE A 199 15.66 -0.49 -5.07
N LEU A 200 15.02 -0.86 -6.19
CA LEU A 200 14.66 0.09 -7.24
C LEU A 200 13.84 1.20 -6.59
N SER A 201 14.43 2.40 -6.57
CA SER A 201 13.72 3.64 -6.29
C SER A 201 12.87 4.00 -7.51
N HIS A 202 11.99 3.10 -7.94
CA HIS A 202 10.71 3.63 -8.39
C HIS A 202 10.11 4.26 -7.14
N ALA A 203 9.85 5.56 -7.19
CA ALA A 203 9.19 6.34 -6.14
C ALA A 203 7.84 5.76 -5.70
N HIS A 204 7.46 4.60 -6.22
CA HIS A 204 6.30 3.81 -5.93
C HIS A 204 6.66 2.33 -6.14
N LYS A 205 6.85 1.56 -5.06
CA LYS A 205 6.92 0.09 -5.07
C LYS A 205 5.57 -0.48 -5.51
N ASN A 206 5.24 -0.35 -6.80
CA ASN A 206 3.87 -0.28 -7.26
C ASN A 206 3.10 0.79 -6.46
N ILE A 207 2.55 1.78 -7.14
CA ILE A 207 1.31 2.35 -6.63
C ILE A 207 0.24 1.27 -6.79
N GLU A 208 0.35 0.16 -6.06
CA GLU A 208 -0.83 -0.39 -5.43
C GLU A 208 -1.06 0.54 -4.25
N HIS A 209 -1.54 1.76 -4.55
CA HIS A 209 -2.52 2.31 -3.65
C HIS A 209 -3.50 1.16 -3.37
N THR A 210 -4.12 1.17 -2.21
CA THR A 210 -5.43 0.53 -2.03
C THR A 210 -6.47 0.87 -3.14
N GLY A 211 -6.13 1.67 -4.16
CA GLY A 211 -6.78 1.70 -5.47
C GLY A 211 -6.47 0.44 -6.27
N GLY A 212 -7.43 -0.49 -6.25
CA GLY A 212 -7.34 -1.79 -6.89
C GLY A 212 -6.91 -1.79 -8.36
N THR A 213 -6.49 -2.97 -8.81
CA THR A 213 -6.01 -3.28 -10.15
C THR A 213 -6.83 -2.60 -11.25
N THR A 214 -6.15 -1.84 -12.11
CA THR A 214 -6.71 -1.16 -13.30
C THR A 214 -7.13 -2.12 -14.41
N ARG A 215 -6.92 -3.43 -14.23
CA ARG A 215 -7.41 -4.45 -15.15
C ARG A 215 -8.91 -4.64 -14.94
N ALA A 216 -9.68 -3.66 -15.42
CA ALA A 216 -11.13 -3.68 -15.41
C ALA A 216 -11.63 -4.85 -16.28
N THR A 217 -11.82 -6.01 -15.67
CA THR A 217 -12.65 -7.07 -16.28
C THR A 217 -14.09 -6.54 -16.30
N LYS A 218 -14.93 -6.98 -17.26
CA LYS A 218 -16.34 -6.52 -17.36
C LYS A 218 -17.11 -6.67 -16.02
N HIS A 219 -16.72 -7.65 -15.21
CA HIS A 219 -17.24 -7.90 -13.87
C HIS A 219 -16.83 -6.85 -12.82
N THR A 220 -15.88 -5.95 -13.05
CA THR A 220 -15.57 -4.86 -12.10
C THR A 220 -16.53 -3.68 -12.24
N GLY A 221 -17.14 -3.48 -13.42
CA GLY A 221 -17.98 -2.31 -13.70
C GLY A 221 -19.30 -2.30 -12.92
N SER A 222 -19.99 -3.44 -12.87
CA SER A 222 -21.24 -3.59 -12.10
C SER A 222 -21.02 -3.44 -10.61
N GLN A 223 -19.96 -4.05 -10.07
CA GLN A 223 -19.61 -4.03 -8.66
C GLN A 223 -19.21 -2.62 -8.21
N ARG A 224 -18.45 -1.89 -9.05
CA ARG A 224 -18.11 -0.49 -8.76
C ARG A 224 -19.34 0.42 -8.77
N ARG A 225 -20.29 0.21 -9.71
CA ARG A 225 -21.57 0.95 -9.72
C ARG A 225 -22.41 0.65 -8.48
N TRP A 226 -22.53 -0.62 -8.14
CA TRP A 226 -23.24 -1.07 -6.94
C TRP A 226 -22.63 -0.45 -5.69
N LEU A 227 -21.30 -0.52 -5.52
CA LEU A 227 -20.62 0.03 -4.36
C LEU A 227 -20.81 1.56 -4.27
N ALA A 228 -20.74 2.28 -5.39
CA ALA A 228 -20.99 3.72 -5.42
C ALA A 228 -22.43 4.06 -4.99
N ALA A 229 -23.42 3.26 -5.42
CA ALA A 229 -24.81 3.42 -5.00
C ALA A 229 -25.00 3.06 -3.51
N ALA A 230 -24.37 2.00 -3.03
CA ALA A 230 -24.45 1.53 -1.65
C ALA A 230 -23.79 2.51 -0.66
N ILE A 231 -22.67 3.13 -1.03
CA ILE A 231 -22.04 4.21 -0.26
C ILE A 231 -22.99 5.42 -0.18
N ALA A 232 -23.58 5.84 -1.31
CA ALA A 232 -24.52 6.95 -1.32
C ALA A 232 -25.77 6.68 -0.47
N TRP A 233 -26.29 5.45 -0.50
CA TRP A 233 -27.36 5.02 0.40
C TRP A 233 -26.93 5.12 1.87
N THR A 234 -25.73 4.64 2.21
CA THR A 234 -25.20 4.68 3.58
C THR A 234 -25.03 6.12 4.08
N ASP A 235 -24.50 7.01 3.23
CA ASP A 235 -24.34 8.43 3.54
C ASP A 235 -25.69 9.12 3.80
N ALA A 236 -26.73 8.74 3.05
CA ALA A 236 -28.09 9.27 3.23
C ALA A 236 -28.79 8.70 4.47
N THR A 237 -28.60 7.41 4.77
CA THR A 237 -29.17 6.74 5.94
C THR A 237 -28.54 7.24 7.25
N TRP A 238 -27.24 7.56 7.24
CA TRP A 238 -26.47 7.93 8.43
C TRP A 238 -25.57 9.15 8.22
N PRO A 239 -26.11 10.34 7.90
CA PRO A 239 -25.31 11.50 7.49
C PRO A 239 -24.31 11.98 8.55
N ASN A 240 -24.62 11.77 9.84
CA ASN A 240 -23.82 12.26 10.98
C ASN A 240 -23.43 11.15 11.98
N SER A 241 -23.57 9.87 11.64
CA SER A 241 -23.24 8.77 12.55
C SER A 241 -21.90 8.13 12.20
N SER A 242 -21.08 7.81 13.20
CA SER A 242 -19.86 7.02 12.99
C SER A 242 -20.13 5.62 12.44
N LYS A 243 -21.35 5.09 12.64
CA LYS A 243 -21.77 3.81 12.05
C LYS A 243 -21.62 3.77 10.53
N ARG A 244 -21.70 4.93 9.88
CA ARG A 244 -21.50 5.10 8.44
C ARG A 244 -20.20 4.48 7.94
N TRP A 245 -19.10 4.67 8.67
CA TRP A 245 -17.80 4.15 8.27
C TRP A 245 -17.69 2.63 8.43
N THR A 246 -18.31 2.09 9.48
CA THR A 246 -18.44 0.64 9.67
C THR A 246 -19.25 0.02 8.53
N ALA A 247 -20.35 0.65 8.14
CA ALA A 247 -21.16 0.22 7.01
C ALA A 247 -20.40 0.34 5.67
N HIS A 248 -19.64 1.42 5.44
CA HIS A 248 -18.77 1.55 4.26
C HIS A 248 -17.76 0.41 4.17
N ALA A 249 -17.05 0.09 5.25
CA ALA A 249 -16.08 -0.99 5.27
C ALA A 249 -16.73 -2.36 4.98
N ALA A 250 -17.90 -2.63 5.55
CA ALA A 250 -18.65 -3.86 5.28
C ALA A 250 -19.09 -3.97 3.81
N LEU A 251 -19.60 -2.89 3.22
CA LEU A 251 -20.04 -2.86 1.82
C LEU A 251 -18.86 -2.94 0.84
N GLN A 252 -17.72 -2.32 1.17
CA GLN A 252 -16.48 -2.46 0.41
C GLN A 252 -15.97 -3.91 0.42
N ALA A 253 -16.02 -4.57 1.59
CA ALA A 253 -15.66 -5.97 1.72
C ALA A 253 -16.57 -6.87 0.87
N LEU A 254 -17.88 -6.64 0.87
CA LEU A 254 -18.82 -7.37 0.01
C LEU A 254 -18.58 -7.12 -1.49
N ALA A 255 -18.31 -5.87 -1.89
CA ALA A 255 -17.96 -5.56 -3.27
C ALA A 255 -16.70 -6.32 -3.70
N HIS A 256 -15.65 -6.31 -2.86
CA HIS A 256 -14.42 -7.02 -3.13
C HIS A 256 -14.64 -8.55 -3.20
N ALA A 257 -15.34 -9.11 -2.22
CA ALA A 257 -15.71 -10.51 -2.17
C ALA A 257 -16.48 -10.94 -3.44
N SER A 258 -17.40 -10.12 -3.93
CA SER A 258 -18.16 -10.40 -5.16
C SER A 258 -17.33 -10.39 -6.44
N VAL A 259 -16.16 -9.72 -6.43
CA VAL A 259 -15.20 -9.75 -7.54
C VAL A 259 -14.37 -11.04 -7.47
N LEU A 260 -13.98 -11.46 -6.26
CA LEU A 260 -13.19 -12.68 -6.05
C LEU A 260 -14.00 -13.96 -6.35
N ASN A 261 -15.29 -13.96 -6.01
CA ASN A 261 -16.20 -15.08 -6.28
C ASN A 261 -17.46 -14.55 -6.99
N SER A 262 -17.35 -14.34 -8.30
CA SER A 262 -18.45 -13.81 -9.10
C SER A 262 -19.54 -14.86 -9.34
N ALA A 263 -20.47 -14.99 -8.40
CA ALA A 263 -21.69 -15.76 -8.57
C ALA A 263 -22.86 -14.82 -8.90
N LEU A 264 -23.70 -15.19 -9.86
CA LEU A 264 -24.93 -14.47 -10.18
C LEU A 264 -26.15 -15.26 -9.71
N HIS A 265 -27.17 -14.56 -9.22
CA HIS A 265 -28.50 -15.11 -8.98
C HIS A 265 -29.51 -14.20 -9.67
N CYS A 266 -30.23 -14.72 -10.67
CA CYS A 266 -31.18 -13.95 -11.49
C CYS A 266 -30.59 -12.63 -12.03
N GLY A 267 -29.33 -12.66 -12.49
CA GLY A 267 -28.62 -11.48 -13.00
C GLY A 267 -28.05 -10.52 -11.94
N THR A 268 -28.30 -10.77 -10.65
CA THR A 268 -27.76 -9.97 -9.53
C THR A 268 -26.50 -10.62 -8.96
N PRO A 269 -25.40 -9.87 -8.73
CA PRO A 269 -24.21 -10.40 -8.06
C PRO A 269 -24.55 -10.92 -6.67
N THR A 270 -24.05 -12.10 -6.34
CA THR A 270 -24.20 -12.72 -5.03
C THR A 270 -22.84 -12.99 -4.39
N VAL A 271 -22.81 -12.88 -3.07
CA VAL A 271 -21.61 -13.10 -2.25
C VAL A 271 -21.91 -14.18 -1.24
N GLU A 272 -21.09 -15.22 -1.23
CA GLU A 272 -21.10 -16.28 -0.21
C GLU A 272 -19.67 -16.42 0.31
N PHE A 273 -19.38 -15.78 1.45
CA PHE A 273 -18.06 -15.77 2.07
C PHE A 273 -18.18 -16.01 3.58
N GLY A 274 -17.25 -16.82 4.11
CA GLY A 274 -17.13 -17.01 5.56
C GLY A 274 -16.79 -15.71 6.29
N ASN A 275 -17.29 -15.59 7.51
CA ASN A 275 -17.29 -14.34 8.28
C ASN A 275 -15.89 -13.85 8.59
N ARG A 276 -14.99 -14.78 8.92
CA ARG A 276 -13.58 -14.49 9.18
C ARG A 276 -12.91 -13.89 7.95
N SER A 277 -13.17 -14.46 6.77
CA SER A 277 -12.62 -13.96 5.52
C SER A 277 -13.19 -12.56 5.21
N LEU A 278 -14.48 -12.35 5.43
CA LEU A 278 -15.12 -11.05 5.20
C LEU A 278 -14.64 -9.98 6.21
N SER A 279 -14.40 -10.37 7.46
CA SER A 279 -13.79 -9.53 8.52
C SER A 279 -12.40 -9.03 8.11
N LEU A 280 -11.56 -9.92 7.57
CA LEU A 280 -10.25 -9.54 7.04
C LEU A 280 -10.36 -8.57 5.87
N MET A 281 -11.30 -8.80 4.94
CA MET A 281 -11.56 -7.89 3.82
C MET A 281 -12.11 -6.53 4.28
N ALA A 282 -12.83 -6.48 5.39
CA ALA A 282 -13.34 -5.25 6.01
C ALA A 282 -12.29 -4.52 6.88
N GLY A 283 -11.00 -4.71 6.59
CA GLY A 283 -9.90 -4.07 7.31
C GLY A 283 -9.62 -4.67 8.69
N GLY A 284 -9.96 -5.95 8.91
CA GLY A 284 -9.78 -6.64 10.19
C GLY A 284 -10.83 -6.25 11.24
N MET A 285 -12.01 -5.80 10.80
CA MET A 285 -13.14 -5.49 11.69
C MET A 285 -13.55 -6.74 12.49
N PRO A 286 -13.85 -6.64 13.80
CA PRO A 286 -14.32 -7.78 14.57
C PRO A 286 -15.53 -8.46 13.91
N GLU A 287 -15.53 -9.80 13.84
CA GLU A 287 -16.59 -10.57 13.18
C GLU A 287 -17.98 -10.23 13.73
N THR A 288 -18.11 -10.07 15.05
CA THR A 288 -19.37 -9.69 15.72
C THR A 288 -19.90 -8.34 15.26
N THR A 289 -19.01 -7.35 15.09
CA THR A 289 -19.36 -6.01 14.59
C THR A 289 -19.79 -6.06 13.12
N LEU A 290 -19.05 -6.82 12.30
CA LEU A 290 -19.39 -7.01 10.89
C LEU A 290 -20.78 -7.65 10.73
N TRP A 291 -21.07 -8.67 11.53
CA TRP A 291 -22.37 -9.32 11.52
C TRP A 291 -23.51 -8.41 11.95
N GLN A 292 -23.29 -7.67 13.03
CA GLN A 292 -24.28 -6.74 13.53
C GLN A 292 -24.59 -5.67 12.48
N ILE A 293 -23.57 -5.09 11.83
CA ILE A 293 -23.81 -4.05 10.83
C ILE A 293 -24.47 -4.61 9.57
N LEU A 294 -24.13 -5.82 9.12
CA LEU A 294 -24.81 -6.45 7.98
C LEU A 294 -26.29 -6.74 8.27
N ARG A 295 -26.60 -7.17 9.50
CA ARG A 295 -27.97 -7.33 9.97
C ARG A 295 -28.70 -5.98 10.05
N GLU A 296 -28.07 -4.96 10.62
CA GLU A 296 -28.67 -3.62 10.66
C GLU A 296 -28.92 -3.07 9.25
N ILE A 297 -27.99 -3.23 8.30
CA ILE A 297 -28.15 -2.77 6.92
C ILE A 297 -29.31 -3.50 6.24
N ARG A 298 -29.38 -4.84 6.32
CA ARG A 298 -30.39 -5.63 5.59
C ARG A 298 -31.83 -5.37 6.09
N ASP A 299 -31.98 -4.98 7.36
CA ASP A 299 -33.27 -4.76 7.99
C ASP A 299 -33.81 -3.33 7.70
N LEU A 300 -33.03 -2.47 7.03
CA LEU A 300 -33.42 -1.11 6.66
C LEU A 300 -34.07 -1.02 5.27
N PRO A 301 -35.01 -0.08 5.07
CA PRO A 301 -35.68 0.10 3.79
C PRO A 301 -34.69 0.54 2.71
N GLY A 302 -34.83 -0.04 1.52
CA GLY A 302 -33.98 0.26 0.37
C GLY A 302 -32.54 -0.24 0.48
N ALA A 303 -32.27 -1.19 1.37
CA ALA A 303 -30.95 -1.74 1.62
C ALA A 303 -30.22 -2.19 0.33
N PRO A 304 -28.89 -1.98 0.26
CA PRO A 304 -28.07 -2.43 -0.86
C PRO A 304 -27.81 -3.95 -0.87
N ILE A 305 -28.26 -4.67 0.17
CA ILE A 305 -28.06 -6.10 0.33
C ILE A 305 -29.36 -6.81 0.69
N LEU A 306 -29.53 -8.04 0.20
CA LEU A 306 -30.62 -8.93 0.54
C LEU A 306 -30.07 -10.30 0.93
N LEU A 307 -30.46 -10.84 2.09
CA LEU A 307 -30.08 -12.20 2.47
C LEU A 307 -30.93 -13.21 1.67
N ILE A 308 -30.28 -13.96 0.77
CA ILE A 308 -30.93 -15.02 -0.02
C ILE A 308 -30.95 -16.33 0.75
N ARG A 309 -29.88 -16.61 1.50
CA ARG A 309 -29.73 -17.84 2.28
C ARG A 309 -28.97 -17.54 3.55
N ALA A 310 -29.51 -17.94 4.70
CA ALA A 310 -28.76 -17.98 5.95
C ALA A 310 -27.71 -19.09 5.91
N ALA A 311 -26.63 -18.92 6.67
CA ALA A 311 -25.58 -19.91 6.81
C ALA A 311 -26.14 -21.25 7.30
N THR A 312 -25.74 -22.34 6.64
CA THR A 312 -26.15 -23.71 7.00
C THR A 312 -24.95 -24.65 6.91
N GLY A 313 -24.55 -25.23 8.05
CA GLY A 313 -23.38 -26.10 8.13
C GLY A 313 -22.10 -25.39 7.69
N TYR A 314 -21.49 -25.84 6.59
CA TYR A 314 -20.29 -25.24 6.01
C TYR A 314 -20.56 -24.10 5.03
N LEU A 315 -21.83 -23.85 4.69
CA LEU A 315 -22.23 -22.79 3.79
C LEU A 315 -22.38 -21.48 4.56
N ALA A 316 -21.77 -20.41 4.04
CA ALA A 316 -21.87 -19.09 4.64
C ALA A 316 -23.21 -18.42 4.29
N ASP A 317 -23.49 -17.27 4.91
CA ASP A 317 -24.58 -16.41 4.49
C ASP A 317 -24.38 -16.01 3.02
N ARG A 318 -25.46 -16.11 2.23
CA ARG A 318 -25.47 -15.69 0.84
C ARG A 318 -26.27 -14.40 0.69
N TYR A 319 -25.58 -13.32 0.34
CA TYR A 319 -26.18 -12.02 0.09
C TYR A 319 -26.28 -11.74 -1.41
N ALA A 320 -27.41 -11.20 -1.86
CA ALA A 320 -27.55 -10.52 -3.16
C ALA A 320 -27.19 -9.04 -3.01
N LEU A 321 -26.41 -8.52 -3.96
CA LEU A 321 -26.05 -7.11 -4.06
C LEU A 321 -27.12 -6.37 -4.87
N THR A 322 -28.17 -5.93 -4.17
CA THR A 322 -29.36 -5.30 -4.77
C THR A 322 -29.12 -3.84 -5.12
N THR A 323 -29.95 -3.27 -6.00
CA THR A 323 -29.92 -1.83 -6.26
C THR A 323 -30.56 -1.11 -5.08
N PRO A 324 -29.82 -0.26 -4.33
CA PRO A 324 -30.39 0.44 -3.18
C PRO A 324 -31.38 1.51 -3.62
N THR A 325 -32.35 1.81 -2.75
CA THR A 325 -33.36 2.85 -2.96
C THR A 325 -33.39 3.84 -1.79
N ILE A 326 -33.67 5.11 -2.07
CA ILE A 326 -33.96 6.13 -1.06
C ILE A 326 -35.32 6.71 -1.41
N ALA A 327 -36.27 6.71 -0.46
CA ALA A 327 -37.65 7.17 -0.69
C ALA A 327 -38.23 6.53 -1.97
N ASP A 328 -38.10 5.20 -2.09
CA ASP A 328 -38.53 4.37 -3.22
C ASP A 328 -37.91 4.71 -4.59
N SER A 329 -36.93 5.62 -4.62
CA SER A 329 -36.19 5.96 -5.84
C SER A 329 -34.88 5.18 -5.91
N PRO A 330 -34.62 4.43 -6.99
CA PRO A 330 -33.39 3.66 -7.14
C PRO A 330 -32.17 4.56 -7.35
N ILE A 331 -31.06 4.23 -6.68
CA ILE A 331 -29.79 4.94 -6.84
C ILE A 331 -28.96 4.24 -7.93
N TYR A 332 -28.83 4.90 -9.07
CA TYR A 332 -27.90 4.50 -10.12
C TYR A 332 -26.72 5.47 -10.17
N ARG A 333 -25.59 5.13 -9.55
CA ARG A 333 -24.34 5.90 -9.72
C ARG A 333 -23.42 5.23 -10.74
N ARG A 334 -22.90 6.01 -11.69
CA ARG A 334 -21.73 5.57 -12.48
C ARG A 334 -20.51 5.51 -11.57
N PRO A 335 -19.56 4.58 -11.79
CA PRO A 335 -18.30 4.63 -11.07
C PRO A 335 -17.65 5.94 -11.45
N THR A 336 -17.41 6.82 -10.49
CA THR A 336 -16.57 8.00 -10.68
C THR A 336 -15.15 7.53 -10.90
N GLY A 337 -14.81 7.20 -12.16
CA GLY A 337 -13.46 7.43 -12.65
C GLY A 337 -13.33 8.93 -12.84
N THR A 338 -12.40 9.55 -12.12
CA THR A 338 -12.09 10.99 -12.15
C THR A 338 -13.30 11.90 -11.88
N LEU A 339 -13.38 12.42 -10.65
CA LEU A 339 -14.28 13.54 -10.34
C LEU A 339 -13.82 14.76 -11.15
N THR A 340 -14.52 15.07 -12.24
CA THR A 340 -14.65 16.46 -12.68
C THR A 340 -15.77 17.09 -11.87
N ALA A 341 -15.48 18.21 -11.20
CA ALA A 341 -16.28 18.86 -10.17
C ALA A 341 -17.70 19.34 -10.56
N SER A 342 -18.21 19.03 -11.76
CA SER A 342 -19.42 19.68 -12.28
C SER A 342 -20.75 18.94 -11.99
N THR A 343 -20.76 17.68 -11.58
CA THR A 343 -22.02 16.89 -11.57
C THR A 343 -22.78 16.90 -10.23
N VAL A 344 -22.20 17.40 -9.14
CA VAL A 344 -22.85 17.38 -7.80
C VAL A 344 -23.89 18.50 -7.63
N LEU A 345 -23.82 19.58 -8.41
CA LEU A 345 -24.75 20.71 -8.32
C LEU A 345 -26.06 20.54 -9.09
N ALA A 346 -26.14 19.62 -10.07
CA ALA A 346 -27.31 19.52 -10.94
C ALA A 346 -28.49 18.72 -10.33
N THR A 347 -28.25 17.82 -9.37
CA THR A 347 -29.29 16.90 -8.88
C THR A 347 -29.98 17.37 -7.60
N LEU A 348 -29.39 18.31 -6.84
CA LEU A 348 -29.98 18.82 -5.58
C LEU A 348 -30.87 20.06 -5.75
N LEU A 349 -30.91 20.68 -6.94
CA LEU A 349 -31.70 21.89 -7.20
C LEU A 349 -33.08 21.64 -7.85
N ARG A 350 -33.48 20.37 -8.08
CA ARG A 350 -34.79 20.05 -8.70
C ARG A 350 -35.89 19.54 -7.76
N ALA A 351 -35.63 19.52 -6.46
CA ALA A 351 -36.64 19.20 -5.46
C ALA A 351 -36.83 20.37 -4.48
N SER A 352 -37.48 21.44 -4.94
CA SER A 352 -38.10 22.43 -4.07
C SER A 352 -39.57 22.56 -4.48
N PRO A 353 -40.53 22.12 -3.65
CA PRO A 353 -41.93 22.36 -3.90
C PRO A 353 -42.26 23.82 -3.59
N THR A 354 -42.62 24.58 -4.62
CA THR A 354 -43.29 25.88 -4.46
C THR A 354 -44.66 25.67 -3.81
N SER A 355 -44.73 25.83 -2.49
CA SER A 355 -45.99 25.97 -1.77
C SER A 355 -46.48 27.41 -1.89
N ARG A 356 -47.51 27.62 -2.72
CA ARG A 356 -48.36 28.81 -2.68
C ARG A 356 -49.09 28.84 -1.33
N ARG A 357 -48.77 29.81 -0.47
CA ARG A 357 -49.68 30.22 0.61
C ARG A 357 -50.53 31.38 0.11
N ALA A 358 -51.83 31.11 0.00
CA ALA A 358 -52.87 32.11 -0.13
C ALA A 358 -52.92 32.95 1.17
N TYR A 359 -52.91 34.27 1.02
CA TYR A 359 -53.23 35.22 2.09
C TYR A 359 -54.75 35.23 2.29
N THR A 360 -55.22 34.79 3.44
CA THR A 360 -56.57 35.09 3.93
C THR A 360 -56.51 36.38 4.74
N SER A 361 -57.09 37.46 4.21
CA SER A 361 -57.32 38.72 4.91
C SER A 361 -58.51 38.56 5.87
N GLY A 362 -58.24 38.56 7.18
CA GLY A 362 -59.25 38.75 8.22
C GLY A 362 -59.16 40.19 8.74
N SER A 363 -60.17 41.00 8.41
CA SER A 363 -60.42 42.33 8.99
C SER A 363 -61.05 42.23 10.39
N ILE A 364 -61.08 43.39 11.07
CA ILE A 364 -61.86 43.83 12.27
C ILE A 364 -60.96 44.03 13.52
N PRO A 365 -61.15 45.04 14.41
CA PRO A 365 -62.00 46.26 14.39
C PRO A 365 -61.27 47.58 14.73
N LYS A 366 -61.76 48.72 14.22
CA LYS A 366 -62.45 49.79 14.98
C LYS A 366 -62.91 50.89 14.02
#